data_AF-A0A317GYD2-F1
#
_entry.id   AF-A0A317GYD2-F1
#
_cell.length_a   1.000
_cell.length_b   1.000
_cell.length_c   1.000
_cell.angle_alpha   90.00
_cell.angle_beta   90.00
_cell.angle_gamma   90.00
#
_symmetry.space_group_name_H-M   'P 1'
#
loop_
_entity.id
_entity.type
_entity.pdbx_description
1 polymer ?
#
loop_
_entity_poly.entity_id
_entity_poly.type
_entity_poly.pdbx_seq_one_letter_code
_entity_poly.pdbx_strand_id
1 'polypeptide(L)'
;MVRIYFQQIGYDAEGEPQYGIRETHTVNRVIHTTRKQPLLKDISDLVGYTKRLVHVIPCDSVQLLDTQWEGTTRVRYRCVNIQTMEMIPLPQKEGATVRLSLAMAVVAATVQEGREQPLTVYIRQENLRGAWVDMQPDDLTWSDRVVLAATKAFKATFRIAEAHNICAIGEAEYKLSKQRLQDRGLLDSRGAITILGLNTIGATTLHELALERDPTPHHSPGK
;
A
#
# COMPACT_ATOMS: atom_id res chain seq x y z
N MET A 1 11.22 -11.78 6.66
CA MET A 1 11.69 -10.71 7.55
C MET A 1 12.71 -9.90 6.77
N VAL A 2 12.40 -8.66 6.39
CA VAL A 2 13.31 -7.80 5.60
C VAL A 2 13.97 -6.80 6.55
N ARG A 3 15.30 -6.76 6.56
CA ARG A 3 16.08 -5.78 7.33
C ARG A 3 16.39 -4.61 6.42
N ILE A 4 16.04 -3.40 6.85
CA ILE A 4 16.41 -2.17 6.15
C ILE A 4 17.35 -1.41 7.08
N TYR A 5 18.56 -1.14 6.60
CA TYR A 5 19.57 -0.36 7.30
C TYR A 5 19.45 1.08 6.84
N PHE A 6 19.12 1.99 7.76
CA PHE A 6 19.23 3.42 7.52
C PHE A 6 20.54 3.90 8.13
N GLN A 7 21.40 4.48 7.30
CA GLN A 7 22.56 5.22 7.77
C GLN A 7 22.08 6.63 8.10
N GLN A 8 21.96 6.94 9.39
CA GLN A 8 21.63 8.30 9.84
C GLN A 8 22.94 9.01 10.19
N ILE A 9 23.16 10.17 9.58
CA ILE A 9 24.27 11.06 9.94
C ILE A 9 23.73 12.03 10.98
N GLY A 10 24.18 11.88 12.23
CA GLY A 10 24.06 12.92 13.25
C GLY A 10 25.30 13.80 13.21
N TYR A 11 25.22 15.00 13.80
CA TYR A 11 26.40 15.81 14.10
C TYR A 11 26.45 16.03 15.61
N ASP A 12 27.61 15.87 16.23
CA ASP A 12 27.79 16.17 17.65
C ASP A 12 27.89 17.69 17.90
N ALA A 13 28.08 18.07 19.16
CA ALA A 13 28.10 19.48 19.57
C ALA A 13 29.31 20.25 19.00
N GLU A 14 30.37 19.54 18.60
CA GLU A 14 31.52 20.09 17.88
C GLU A 14 31.33 20.11 16.35
N GLY A 15 30.26 19.53 15.83
CA GLY A 15 29.93 19.52 14.40
C GLY A 15 30.53 18.37 13.60
N GLU A 16 31.03 17.33 14.26
CA GLU A 16 31.59 16.14 13.60
C GLU A 16 30.49 15.11 13.27
N PRO A 17 30.51 14.50 12.07
CA PRO A 17 29.50 13.54 11.65
C PRO A 17 29.59 12.23 12.43
N GLN A 18 28.56 11.95 13.23
CA GLN A 18 28.34 10.71 13.97
C GLN A 18 27.49 9.76 13.11
N TYR A 19 28.05 8.61 12.71
CA TYR A 19 27.34 7.60 11.94
C TYR A 19 26.64 6.61 12.87
N GLY A 20 25.33 6.79 13.04
CA GLY A 20 24.49 5.83 13.75
C GLY A 20 23.78 4.90 12.78
N ILE A 21 24.00 3.59 12.90
CA ILE A 21 23.11 2.59 12.28
C ILE A 21 21.91 2.47 13.20
N ARG A 22 20.79 3.10 12.83
CA ARG A 22 19.54 2.92 13.56
C ARG A 22 18.81 1.72 12.96
N GLU A 23 18.91 0.57 13.62
CA GLU A 23 18.07 -0.58 13.30
C GLU A 23 16.62 -0.22 13.68
N THR A 24 15.81 0.06 12.65
CA THR A 24 14.40 0.36 12.86
C THR A 24 13.63 -0.90 12.45
N HIS A 25 13.13 -1.65 13.42
CA HIS A 25 12.19 -2.72 13.15
C HIS A 25 10.87 -2.09 12.70
N THR A 26 10.63 -2.00 11.40
CA THR A 26 9.34 -1.52 10.88
C THR A 26 8.31 -2.62 11.11
N VAL A 27 7.61 -2.49 12.23
CA VAL A 27 6.42 -3.26 12.59
C VAL A 27 5.37 -3.03 11.51
N ASN A 28 5.02 -4.09 10.77
CA ASN A 28 3.86 -4.22 9.88
C ASN A 28 3.64 -3.06 8.87
N ARG A 29 3.99 -3.29 7.60
CA ARG A 29 3.72 -2.34 6.50
C ARG A 29 2.23 -2.01 6.44
N VAL A 30 1.86 -0.76 6.67
CA VAL A 30 0.49 -0.28 6.49
C VAL A 30 0.19 -0.25 4.98
N ILE A 31 -0.79 -1.04 4.56
CA ILE A 31 -1.27 -1.10 3.18
C ILE A 31 -2.44 -0.12 3.06
N HIS A 32 -2.20 1.02 2.43
CA HIS A 32 -3.27 1.98 2.15
C HIS A 32 -4.03 1.57 0.88
N THR A 33 -5.33 1.35 1.00
CA THR A 33 -6.17 0.86 -0.08
C THR A 33 -7.59 1.46 0.02
N THR A 34 -8.54 0.88 -0.70
CA THR A 34 -9.92 1.36 -0.73
C THR A 34 -10.91 0.26 -0.39
N ARG A 35 -12.07 0.65 0.13
CA ARG A 35 -13.21 -0.25 0.41
C ARG A 35 -13.79 -0.90 -0.85
N LYS A 36 -13.29 -0.60 -2.05
CA LYS A 36 -13.77 -1.24 -3.30
C LYS A 36 -13.26 -2.67 -3.46
N GLN A 37 -12.22 -3.05 -2.72
CA GLN A 37 -11.75 -4.43 -2.67
C GLN A 37 -12.82 -5.32 -2.04
N PRO A 38 -13.19 -6.49 -2.62
CA PRO A 38 -14.37 -7.25 -2.19
C PRO A 38 -14.45 -7.52 -0.68
N LEU A 39 -13.41 -8.14 -0.11
CA LEU A 39 -13.35 -8.44 1.32
C LEU A 39 -13.41 -7.18 2.20
N LEU A 40 -12.72 -6.10 1.80
CA LEU A 40 -12.73 -4.84 2.57
C LEU A 40 -14.06 -4.11 2.46
N LYS A 41 -14.76 -4.27 1.33
CA LYS A 41 -16.11 -3.75 1.14
C LYS A 41 -17.05 -4.38 2.16
N ASP A 42 -17.03 -5.71 2.25
CA ASP A 42 -17.93 -6.46 3.11
C ASP A 42 -17.64 -6.17 4.58
N ILE A 43 -16.35 -6.14 4.97
CA ILE A 43 -15.94 -5.73 6.32
C ILE A 43 -16.36 -4.28 6.62
N SER A 44 -16.13 -3.33 5.70
CA SER A 44 -16.48 -1.92 5.90
C SER A 44 -17.99 -1.72 6.03
N ASP A 45 -18.77 -2.38 5.18
CA ASP A 45 -20.23 -2.28 5.20
C ASP A 45 -20.80 -2.91 6.49
N LEU A 46 -20.26 -4.04 6.95
CA LEU A 46 -20.64 -4.69 8.21
C LEU A 46 -20.43 -3.77 9.43
N VAL A 47 -19.36 -2.98 9.44
CA VAL A 47 -19.07 -2.04 10.53
C VAL A 47 -19.64 -0.63 10.30
N GLY A 48 -20.42 -0.44 9.24
CA GLY A 48 -21.08 0.84 8.92
C GLY A 48 -20.13 1.94 8.43
N TYR A 49 -18.95 1.58 7.91
CA TYR A 49 -17.96 2.53 7.42
C TYR A 49 -18.24 2.96 5.98
N THR A 50 -18.56 4.25 5.78
CA THR A 50 -19.03 4.77 4.49
C THR A 50 -17.94 5.35 3.60
N LYS A 51 -16.76 5.66 4.15
CA LYS A 51 -15.71 6.35 3.38
C LYS A 51 -14.91 5.40 2.49
N ARG A 52 -14.26 5.97 1.48
CA ARG A 52 -13.50 5.23 0.46
C ARG A 52 -12.23 4.57 1.00
N LEU A 53 -11.49 5.26 1.86
CA LEU A 53 -10.12 4.91 2.21
C LEU A 53 -10.09 3.93 3.40
N VAL A 54 -9.24 2.92 3.29
CA VAL A 54 -9.05 1.89 4.32
C VAL A 54 -7.56 1.61 4.44
N HIS A 55 -7.07 1.44 5.66
CA HIS A 55 -5.73 0.96 5.95
C HIS A 55 -5.80 -0.51 6.32
N VAL A 56 -4.91 -1.32 5.79
CA VAL A 56 -4.79 -2.73 6.16
C VAL A 56 -3.42 -2.93 6.80
N ILE A 57 -3.39 -3.53 7.98
CA ILE A 57 -2.16 -3.79 8.73
C ILE A 57 -2.04 -5.31 8.89
N PRO A 58 -1.10 -5.96 8.18
CA PRO A 58 -0.77 -7.36 8.42
C PRO A 58 -0.25 -7.53 9.84
N CYS A 59 -0.87 -8.36 10.68
CA CYS A 59 -0.30 -8.68 11.99
C CYS A 59 -0.85 -10.00 12.54
N ASP A 60 -0.14 -10.57 13.51
CA ASP A 60 -0.59 -11.77 14.25
C ASP A 60 -1.42 -11.43 15.49
N SER A 61 -1.28 -10.20 16.00
CA SER A 61 -2.00 -9.73 17.16
C SER A 61 -2.23 -8.22 17.12
N VAL A 62 -3.26 -7.78 17.85
CA VAL A 62 -3.63 -6.38 18.00
C VAL A 62 -3.70 -6.07 19.47
N GLN A 63 -2.95 -5.07 19.91
CA GLN A 63 -3.10 -4.52 21.25
C GLN A 63 -4.23 -3.49 21.23
N LEU A 64 -5.29 -3.72 21.98
CA LEU A 64 -6.41 -2.78 22.07
C LEU A 64 -5.98 -1.57 22.89
N LEU A 65 -5.98 -0.40 22.26
CA LEU A 65 -5.70 0.86 22.93
C LEU A 65 -6.95 1.37 23.64
N ASP A 66 -6.83 1.71 24.91
CA ASP A 66 -7.88 2.46 25.59
C ASP A 66 -7.75 3.94 25.23
N THR A 67 -8.74 4.44 24.51
CA THR A 67 -8.89 5.87 24.21
C THR A 67 -10.37 6.20 24.26
N GLN A 68 -11.05 5.85 25.36
CA GLN A 68 -12.40 6.36 25.55
C GLN A 68 -12.40 7.81 26.06
N TRP A 69 -11.40 8.26 26.82
CA TRP A 69 -11.47 9.58 27.48
C TRP A 69 -10.16 10.36 27.70
N GLU A 70 -8.98 9.88 27.29
CA GLU A 70 -7.74 10.67 27.37
C GLU A 70 -7.49 11.49 26.09
N GLY A 71 -8.10 12.68 26.04
CA GLY A 71 -7.74 13.72 25.06
C GLY A 71 -8.54 13.72 23.74
N THR A 72 -7.88 14.16 22.67
CA THR A 72 -8.47 14.43 21.35
C THR A 72 -8.66 13.18 20.49
N THR A 73 -8.21 12.01 20.95
CA THR A 73 -8.22 10.76 20.18
C THR A 73 -9.20 9.75 20.75
N ARG A 74 -9.97 9.11 19.88
CA ARG A 74 -10.94 8.05 20.19
C ARG A 74 -10.77 6.91 19.22
N VAL A 75 -10.54 5.70 19.72
CA VAL A 75 -10.45 4.49 18.90
C VAL A 75 -11.54 3.51 19.31
N ARG A 76 -12.34 3.05 18.34
CA ARG A 76 -13.33 1.99 18.54
C ARG A 76 -12.94 0.74 17.78
N TYR A 77 -12.72 -0.34 18.53
CA TYR A 77 -12.38 -1.63 17.97
C TYR A 77 -13.62 -2.51 17.78
N ARG A 78 -13.61 -3.30 16.71
CA ARG A 78 -14.60 -4.34 16.40
C ARG A 78 -13.86 -5.55 15.85
N CYS A 79 -14.32 -6.77 16.16
CA CYS A 79 -13.78 -7.99 15.55
C CYS A 79 -14.81 -8.56 14.57
N VAL A 80 -14.33 -9.04 13.44
CA VAL A 80 -15.13 -9.60 12.34
C VAL A 80 -14.59 -10.98 12.02
N ASN A 81 -15.51 -11.94 11.89
CA ASN A 81 -15.23 -13.21 11.26
C ASN A 81 -15.18 -13.01 9.74
N ILE A 82 -14.02 -13.14 9.11
CA ILE A 82 -13.88 -12.89 7.66
C ILE A 82 -14.45 -14.02 6.79
N GLN A 83 -14.81 -15.16 7.37
CA GLN A 83 -15.43 -16.27 6.64
C GLN A 83 -16.96 -16.17 6.71
N THR A 84 -17.51 -15.89 7.89
CA THR A 84 -18.97 -15.80 8.09
C THR A 84 -19.52 -14.38 7.91
N MET A 85 -18.66 -13.36 7.88
CA MET A 85 -19.03 -11.94 7.87
C MET A 85 -19.91 -11.53 9.06
N GLU A 86 -19.61 -12.10 10.22
CA GLU A 86 -20.30 -11.79 11.47
C GLU A 86 -19.38 -11.05 12.45
N MET A 87 -20.00 -10.24 13.30
CA MET A 87 -19.32 -9.53 14.37
C MET A 87 -19.02 -10.49 15.53
N ILE A 88 -17.75 -10.59 15.92
CA ILE A 88 -17.32 -11.39 17.08
C ILE A 88 -17.12 -10.43 18.27
N PRO A 89 -17.56 -10.81 19.48
CA PRO A 89 -17.26 -10.03 20.68
C PRO A 89 -15.74 -9.97 20.92
N LEU A 90 -15.23 -8.75 21.11
CA LEU A 90 -13.86 -8.52 21.57
C LEU A 90 -13.76 -8.72 23.08
N PRO A 91 -12.61 -9.17 23.62
CA PRO A 91 -12.36 -9.11 25.05
C PRO A 91 -12.48 -7.66 25.52
N GLN A 92 -13.34 -7.42 26.51
CA GLN A 92 -13.64 -6.08 27.02
C GLN A 92 -12.58 -5.54 27.99
N LYS A 93 -11.45 -6.22 28.15
CA LYS A 93 -10.39 -5.81 29.07
C LYS A 93 -9.46 -4.79 28.40
N GLU A 94 -9.19 -3.70 29.11
CA GLU A 94 -8.23 -2.67 28.73
C GLU A 94 -6.83 -3.26 28.47
N GLY A 95 -6.14 -2.75 27.46
CA GLY A 95 -4.81 -3.23 27.07
C GLY A 95 -4.78 -4.69 26.56
N ALA A 96 -5.94 -5.33 26.39
CA ALA A 96 -6.00 -6.72 25.95
C ALA A 96 -5.34 -6.87 24.59
N THR A 97 -4.54 -7.93 24.47
CA THR A 97 -3.97 -8.35 23.19
C THR A 97 -4.89 -9.40 22.58
N VAL A 98 -5.39 -9.10 21.38
CA VAL A 98 -6.21 -10.01 20.59
C VAL A 98 -5.30 -10.72 19.61
N ARG A 99 -5.13 -12.03 19.74
CA ARG A 99 -4.42 -12.84 18.75
C ARG A 99 -5.34 -13.15 17.58
N LEU A 100 -4.92 -12.80 16.36
CA LEU A 100 -5.72 -13.00 15.16
C LEU A 100 -5.62 -14.45 14.70
N SER A 101 -6.76 -15.07 14.44
CA SER A 101 -6.83 -16.33 13.69
C SER A 101 -7.01 -16.05 12.20
N LEU A 102 -6.89 -17.08 11.35
CA LEU A 102 -7.17 -16.94 9.91
C LEU A 102 -8.64 -16.59 9.63
N ALA A 103 -9.56 -16.83 10.57
CA ALA A 103 -10.95 -16.44 10.42
C ALA A 103 -11.24 -15.02 10.94
N MET A 104 -10.25 -14.29 11.49
CA MET A 104 -10.51 -13.03 12.18
C MET A 104 -9.82 -11.83 11.51
N ALA A 105 -10.52 -10.71 11.52
CA ALA A 105 -9.96 -9.39 11.33
C ALA A 105 -10.45 -8.47 12.46
N VAL A 106 -9.57 -7.62 12.97
CA VAL A 106 -9.94 -6.55 13.91
C VAL A 106 -9.96 -5.26 13.14
N VAL A 107 -11.01 -4.47 13.29
CA VAL A 107 -11.10 -3.13 12.70
C VAL A 107 -11.07 -2.06 13.77
N ALA A 108 -10.41 -0.94 13.46
CA ALA A 108 -10.31 0.22 14.32
C ALA A 108 -10.81 1.46 13.57
N ALA A 109 -11.86 2.07 14.12
CA ALA A 109 -12.33 3.38 13.72
C ALA A 109 -11.72 4.43 14.66
N THR A 110 -10.85 5.27 14.11
CA THR A 110 -10.10 6.27 14.88
C THR A 110 -10.60 7.67 14.55
N VAL A 111 -10.93 8.45 15.58
CA VAL A 111 -11.12 9.90 15.50
C VAL A 111 -9.97 10.54 16.25
N GLN A 112 -9.21 11.42 15.61
CA GLN A 112 -8.10 12.14 16.22
C GLN A 112 -8.31 13.63 15.97
N GLU A 113 -8.34 14.44 17.03
CA GLU A 113 -8.55 15.89 16.96
C GLU A 113 -9.83 16.27 16.21
N GLY A 114 -10.90 15.51 16.44
CA GLY A 114 -12.19 15.68 15.75
C GLY A 114 -12.18 15.23 14.28
N ARG A 115 -11.06 14.74 13.76
CA ARG A 115 -10.95 14.20 12.40
C ARG A 115 -10.99 12.69 12.41
N GLU A 116 -11.97 12.12 11.73
CA GLU A 116 -12.08 10.68 11.53
C GLU A 116 -11.06 10.21 10.48
N GLN A 117 -10.15 9.34 10.92
CA GLN A 117 -9.10 8.72 10.13
C GLN A 117 -9.66 7.60 9.23
N PRO A 118 -8.89 7.14 8.23
CA PRO A 118 -9.23 5.94 7.47
C PRO A 118 -9.47 4.73 8.39
N LEU A 119 -10.46 3.89 8.07
CA LEU A 119 -10.73 2.67 8.82
C LEU A 119 -9.48 1.78 8.75
N THR A 120 -8.99 1.33 9.90
CA THR A 120 -7.84 0.42 9.95
C THR A 120 -8.32 -1.01 10.14
N VAL A 121 -7.84 -1.94 9.33
CA VAL A 121 -8.17 -3.36 9.32
C VAL A 121 -6.90 -4.15 9.62
N TYR A 122 -6.82 -4.69 10.82
CA TYR A 122 -5.79 -5.62 11.24
C TYR A 122 -6.18 -7.03 10.82
N ILE A 123 -5.33 -7.69 10.05
CA ILE A 123 -5.63 -9.01 9.52
C ILE A 123 -4.34 -9.83 9.43
N ARG A 124 -4.44 -11.15 9.54
CA ARG A 124 -3.30 -12.02 9.31
C ARG A 124 -2.75 -11.89 7.89
N GLN A 125 -1.43 -12.01 7.76
CA GLN A 125 -0.74 -11.87 6.47
C GLN A 125 -1.25 -12.88 5.43
N GLU A 126 -1.59 -14.09 5.86
CA GLU A 126 -2.08 -15.18 5.01
C GLU A 126 -3.47 -14.92 4.41
N ASN A 127 -4.25 -14.02 5.03
CA ASN A 127 -5.56 -13.62 4.53
C ASN A 127 -5.47 -12.47 3.54
N LEU A 128 -4.29 -11.89 3.37
CA LEU A 128 -4.09 -10.86 2.38
C LEU A 128 -4.02 -11.54 1.01
N ARG A 129 -4.75 -10.97 0.04
CA ARG A 129 -4.58 -11.39 -1.36
C ARG A 129 -3.15 -11.07 -1.78
N GLY A 130 -2.50 -11.93 -2.57
CA GLY A 130 -1.14 -11.66 -3.08
C GLY A 130 -1.01 -10.28 -3.77
N ALA A 131 -2.07 -9.82 -4.45
CA ALA A 131 -2.12 -8.47 -5.03
C ALA A 131 -2.06 -7.31 -3.99
N TRP A 132 -2.33 -7.55 -2.71
CA TRP A 132 -2.31 -6.54 -1.64
C TRP A 132 -0.95 -6.45 -0.93
N VAL A 133 -0.18 -7.53 -0.89
CA VAL A 133 1.08 -7.63 -0.12
C VAL A 133 2.30 -7.66 -1.03
N ASP A 134 2.15 -8.30 -2.20
CA ASP A 134 3.26 -8.84 -2.97
C ASP A 134 3.20 -8.41 -4.44
N MET A 135 2.78 -7.17 -4.73
CA MET A 135 3.12 -6.58 -6.04
C MET A 135 4.43 -5.81 -5.90
N GLN A 136 5.52 -6.50 -6.19
CA GLN A 136 6.82 -5.90 -6.44
C GLN A 136 6.84 -5.29 -7.84
N PRO A 137 7.73 -4.32 -8.11
CA PRO A 137 7.94 -3.81 -9.47
C PRO A 137 8.16 -4.92 -10.51
N ASP A 138 8.79 -6.03 -10.11
CA ASP A 138 9.12 -7.17 -10.98
C ASP A 138 7.89 -7.99 -11.42
N ASP A 139 6.76 -7.87 -10.72
CA ASP A 139 5.48 -8.51 -11.09
C ASP A 139 4.70 -7.71 -12.16
N LEU A 140 5.23 -6.54 -12.53
CA LEU A 140 4.68 -5.67 -13.55
C LEU A 140 5.46 -5.83 -14.85
N THR A 141 4.73 -5.95 -15.95
CA THR A 141 5.35 -5.84 -17.27
C THR A 141 5.96 -4.44 -17.41
N TRP A 142 6.98 -4.31 -18.26
CA TRP A 142 7.59 -3.00 -18.55
C TRP A 142 6.52 -1.96 -18.92
N SER A 143 5.53 -2.34 -19.74
CA SER A 143 4.43 -1.49 -20.18
C SER A 143 3.53 -1.05 -19.01
N ASP A 144 3.27 -1.95 -18.04
CA ASP A 144 2.52 -1.62 -16.82
C ASP A 144 3.27 -0.60 -15.96
N ARG A 145 4.60 -0.77 -15.80
CA ARG A 145 5.46 0.18 -15.07
C ARG A 145 5.46 1.55 -15.73
N VAL A 146 5.52 1.61 -17.06
CA VAL A 146 5.44 2.86 -17.84
C VAL A 146 4.09 3.56 -17.61
N VAL A 147 2.97 2.83 -17.65
CA VAL A 147 1.65 3.43 -17.39
C VAL A 147 1.55 3.98 -15.97
N LEU A 148 2.06 3.28 -14.95
CA LEU A 148 2.08 3.78 -13.58
C LEU A 148 2.98 5.01 -13.42
N ALA A 149 4.18 4.98 -13.98
CA ALA A 149 5.13 6.10 -13.93
C ALA A 149 4.56 7.36 -14.61
N ALA A 150 3.93 7.20 -15.79
CA ALA A 150 3.23 8.28 -16.48
C ALA A 150 2.05 8.83 -15.66
N THR A 151 1.28 7.94 -15.03
CA THR A 151 0.12 8.31 -14.22
C THR A 151 0.51 9.07 -12.95
N LYS A 152 1.65 8.70 -12.35
CA LYS A 152 2.27 9.37 -11.20
C LYS A 152 2.79 10.76 -11.55
N ALA A 153 3.46 10.91 -12.69
CA ALA A 153 4.16 12.15 -13.06
C ALA A 153 3.29 13.20 -13.75
N PHE A 154 2.32 12.78 -14.58
CA PHE A 154 1.64 13.69 -15.50
C PHE A 154 0.12 13.77 -15.30
N LYS A 155 -0.46 14.94 -15.64
CA LYS A 155 -1.90 15.15 -15.70
C LYS A 155 -2.51 14.25 -16.78
N ALA A 156 -3.75 13.81 -16.56
CA ALA A 156 -4.45 12.82 -17.39
C ALA A 156 -4.39 13.09 -18.90
N THR A 157 -4.46 14.35 -19.31
CA THR A 157 -4.41 14.80 -20.71
C THR A 157 -3.07 14.54 -21.40
N PHE A 158 -1.96 14.46 -20.65
CA PHE A 158 -0.62 14.33 -21.22
C PHE A 158 -0.03 12.93 -21.06
N ARG A 159 -0.61 12.07 -20.23
CA ARG A 159 0.00 10.77 -19.84
C ARG A 159 0.36 9.88 -21.03
N ILE A 160 -0.54 9.77 -22.01
CA ILE A 160 -0.31 8.91 -23.20
C ILE A 160 0.78 9.53 -24.07
N ALA A 161 0.71 10.85 -24.31
CA ALA A 161 1.69 11.56 -25.12
C ALA A 161 3.10 11.48 -24.51
N GLU A 162 3.24 11.73 -23.20
CA GLU A 162 4.54 11.67 -22.52
C GLU A 162 5.09 10.25 -22.43
N ALA A 163 4.25 9.26 -22.13
CA ALA A 163 4.67 7.86 -22.15
C ALA A 163 5.14 7.42 -23.55
N HIS A 164 4.46 7.89 -24.60
CA HIS A 164 4.85 7.67 -25.97
C HIS A 164 6.17 8.37 -26.30
N ASN A 165 6.32 9.64 -25.95
CA ASN A 165 7.50 10.43 -26.28
C ASN A 165 8.77 9.93 -25.58
N ILE A 166 8.66 9.54 -24.30
CA ILE A 166 9.82 9.16 -23.48
C ILE A 166 10.14 7.68 -23.64
N CYS A 167 9.12 6.81 -23.59
CA CYS A 167 9.31 5.36 -23.57
C CYS A 167 8.93 4.67 -24.88
N ALA A 168 8.47 5.40 -25.91
CA ALA A 168 7.98 4.86 -27.18
C ALA A 168 6.82 3.85 -27.06
N ILE A 169 6.06 3.84 -25.94
CA ILE A 169 4.94 2.90 -25.77
C ILE A 169 3.82 3.24 -26.76
N GLY A 170 3.22 2.22 -27.38
CA GLY A 170 2.09 2.41 -28.30
C GLY A 170 0.80 2.73 -27.56
N GLU A 171 -0.13 3.47 -28.18
CA GLU A 171 -1.40 3.81 -27.55
C GLU A 171 -2.25 2.57 -27.20
N ALA A 172 -2.28 1.58 -28.08
CA ALA A 172 -3.02 0.33 -27.85
C ALA A 172 -2.45 -0.45 -26.65
N GLU A 173 -1.12 -0.56 -26.58
CA GLU A 173 -0.41 -1.20 -25.48
C GLU A 173 -0.60 -0.46 -24.15
N TYR A 174 -0.60 0.88 -24.20
CA TYR A 174 -0.89 1.72 -23.05
C TYR A 174 -2.30 1.47 -22.52
N LYS A 175 -3.32 1.47 -23.40
CA LYS A 175 -4.72 1.24 -23.01
C LYS A 175 -4.92 -0.16 -22.41
N LEU A 176 -4.30 -1.18 -23.00
CA LEU A 176 -4.36 -2.54 -22.48
C LEU A 176 -3.71 -2.66 -21.10
N SER A 177 -2.51 -2.08 -20.93
CA SER A 177 -1.79 -2.05 -19.64
C SER A 177 -2.58 -1.28 -18.58
N LYS A 178 -3.17 -0.15 -18.95
CA LYS A 178 -4.06 0.63 -18.07
C LYS A 178 -5.24 -0.20 -17.57
N GLN A 179 -5.91 -0.95 -18.45
CA GLN A 179 -7.01 -1.82 -18.05
C GLN A 179 -6.54 -2.91 -17.07
N ARG A 180 -5.43 -3.60 -17.37
CA ARG A 180 -4.85 -4.61 -16.46
C ARG A 180 -4.52 -4.02 -15.08
N LEU A 181 -3.96 -2.82 -15.05
CA LEU A 181 -3.65 -2.11 -13.81
C LEU A 181 -4.90 -1.71 -13.02
N GLN A 182 -6.01 -1.40 -13.69
CA GLN A 182 -7.31 -1.17 -13.05
C GLN A 182 -7.89 -2.47 -12.48
N ASP A 183 -7.82 -3.56 -13.24
CA ASP A 183 -8.28 -4.88 -12.79
C ASP A 183 -7.46 -5.38 -11.58
N ARG A 184 -6.16 -5.07 -11.57
CA ARG A 184 -5.23 -5.34 -10.45
C ARG A 184 -5.38 -4.36 -9.28
N GLY A 185 -6.18 -3.30 -9.42
CA GLY A 185 -6.42 -2.30 -8.37
C GLY A 185 -5.28 -1.32 -8.14
N LEU A 186 -4.29 -1.26 -9.02
CA LEU A 186 -3.19 -0.30 -8.99
C LEU A 186 -3.61 1.07 -9.51
N LEU A 187 -4.56 1.09 -10.44
CA LEU A 187 -5.31 2.28 -10.86
C LEU A 187 -6.76 2.17 -10.42
N ASP A 188 -7.41 3.29 -10.13
CA ASP A 188 -8.86 3.29 -9.89
C ASP A 188 -9.65 3.29 -11.21
N SER A 189 -10.98 3.13 -11.10
CA SER A 189 -11.88 3.08 -12.27
C SER A 189 -11.85 4.36 -13.13
N ARG A 190 -11.34 5.48 -12.62
CA ARG A 190 -11.17 6.74 -13.37
C ARG A 190 -9.77 6.86 -13.99
N GLY A 191 -8.87 5.92 -13.68
CA GLY A 191 -7.48 5.92 -14.11
C GLY A 191 -6.58 6.81 -13.26
N ALA A 192 -6.97 7.11 -12.02
CA ALA A 192 -6.07 7.72 -11.05
C ALA A 192 -5.23 6.64 -10.37
N ILE A 193 -3.95 6.94 -10.11
CA ILE A 193 -3.07 6.00 -9.41
C ILE A 193 -3.56 5.82 -7.96
N THR A 194 -3.66 4.58 -7.52
CA THR A 194 -3.99 4.26 -6.13
C THR A 194 -2.73 4.33 -5.27
N ILE A 195 -2.89 4.30 -3.94
CA ILE A 195 -1.72 4.26 -3.04
C ILE A 195 -0.94 2.95 -3.20
N LEU A 196 -1.64 1.83 -3.47
CA LEU A 196 -0.99 0.58 -3.85
C LEU A 196 -0.15 0.75 -5.12
N GLY A 197 -0.72 1.35 -6.16
CA GLY A 197 0.02 1.68 -7.40
C GLY A 197 1.24 2.56 -7.16
N LEU A 198 1.13 3.58 -6.29
CA LEU A 198 2.24 4.46 -5.88
C LEU A 198 3.33 3.68 -5.13
N ASN A 199 2.95 2.81 -4.21
CA ASN A 199 3.87 1.99 -3.43
C ASN A 199 4.56 0.93 -4.29
N THR A 200 3.86 0.36 -5.27
CA THR A 200 4.40 -0.63 -6.21
C THR A 200 5.37 0.01 -7.20
N ILE A 201 5.06 1.17 -7.78
CA ILE A 201 5.99 1.85 -8.71
C ILE A 201 7.14 2.55 -7.98
N GLY A 202 6.97 2.86 -6.69
CA GLY A 202 8.03 3.43 -5.85
C GLY A 202 8.60 4.73 -6.42
N ALA A 203 9.93 4.84 -6.44
CA ALA A 203 10.65 6.00 -6.98
C ALA A 203 10.77 6.00 -8.51
N THR A 204 10.49 4.87 -9.18
CA THR A 204 10.75 4.67 -10.60
C THR A 204 10.13 5.76 -11.48
N THR A 205 10.91 6.24 -12.44
CA THR A 205 10.56 7.31 -13.38
C THR A 205 10.43 6.80 -14.81
N LEU A 206 9.77 7.57 -15.68
CA LEU A 206 9.66 7.24 -17.10
C LEU A 206 11.02 7.22 -17.81
N HIS A 207 11.95 8.08 -17.41
CA HIS A 207 13.29 8.13 -18.02
C HIS A 207 14.10 6.88 -17.69
N GLU A 208 14.04 6.39 -16.44
CA GLU A 208 14.67 5.13 -16.06
C GLU A 208 14.09 3.96 -16.87
N LEU A 209 12.77 3.89 -17.01
CA LEU A 209 12.10 2.85 -17.78
C LEU A 209 12.39 2.93 -19.29
N ALA A 210 12.65 4.13 -19.83
CA ALA A 210 13.05 4.27 -21.23
C ALA A 210 14.40 3.60 -21.51
N LEU A 211 15.34 3.68 -20.55
CA LEU A 211 16.65 3.02 -20.65
C LEU A 211 16.52 1.49 -20.54
N GLU A 212 15.56 0.99 -19.77
CA GLU A 212 15.30 -0.45 -19.63
C GLU A 212 14.73 -1.12 -20.89
N ARG A 213 14.10 -0.34 -21.80
CA ARG A 213 13.52 -0.89 -23.03
C ARG A 213 14.58 -1.30 -24.05
N ASP A 214 15.83 -0.90 -23.86
CA ASP A 214 16.91 -1.10 -24.81
C ASP A 214 17.78 -2.32 -24.41
N PRO A 215 17.50 -3.55 -24.87
CA PRO A 215 18.55 -4.52 -25.02
C PRO A 215 19.26 -4.13 -26.31
N THR A 216 20.27 -3.27 -26.22
CA THR A 216 21.21 -3.19 -27.35
C THR A 216 21.69 -4.62 -27.56
N PRO A 217 21.46 -5.27 -28.72
CA PRO A 217 22.08 -6.54 -28.99
C PRO A 217 23.59 -6.24 -28.99
N HIS A 218 24.31 -6.72 -27.98
CA HIS A 218 25.75 -6.83 -28.10
C HIS A 218 25.98 -7.76 -29.28
N HIS A 219 26.18 -7.20 -30.46
CA HIS A 219 26.88 -7.86 -31.53
C HIS A 219 28.23 -8.27 -30.92
N SER A 220 28.34 -9.53 -30.51
CA SER A 220 29.64 -10.15 -30.37
C SER A 220 30.28 -10.05 -31.76
N PRO A 221 31.42 -9.35 -31.93
CA PRO A 221 32.14 -9.47 -33.17
C PRO A 221 32.57 -10.94 -33.27
N GLY A 222 31.97 -11.63 -34.24
CA GLY A 222 32.30 -13.00 -34.54
C GLY A 222 33.71 -13.06 -35.12
N LYS A 223 34.56 -13.81 -34.43
CA LYS A 223 35.89 -14.32 -34.80
C LYS A 223 37.00 -13.29 -35.04
#